data_AF-A0A951X1Y4-F1
#
_entry.id   AF-A0A951X1Y4-F1
#
_cell.length_a   1.000
_cell.length_b   1.000
_cell.length_c   1.000
_cell.angle_alpha   90.00
_cell.angle_beta   90.00
_cell.angle_gamma   90.00
#
_symmetry.space_group_name_H-M   'P 1'
#
loop_
_entity.id
_entity.type
_entity.pdbx_description
1 polymer ?
#
loop_
_entity_poly.entity_id
_entity_poly.type
_entity_poly.pdbx_seq_one_letter_code
_entity_poly.pdbx_strand_id
1 'polypeptide(L)'
;RAIVRTLRELGRRVVSVRHPMPYGNLATQAVQRFAALDDLAKHRVTIEEREEYEPHIMAGGVIYAGVDYERILRQAEAEAGLIIWDGGNNDMPFYRPDLWVTVIDPHRADHGLRYFPSEVNLRMAHVFVFNKVETASFEQVERARELALRANPDAVCIDAASPIFVDDSAAIRGQRVLVIEDGPTVTHGEMKYGAGWVAARRFGATEVVDPRPYAVGSIAETYAKYPETGAILPAMGYSDQQIADLQETINRTPADLVLIATPIDLRRLVEIDKPALRVRYELQEIGEPTLRQVLESFLKQQGTEPAQETLSVI
;
A
#
# COMPACT_ATOMS: atom_id res chain seq x y z
N ARG A 1 -3.13 -0.76 -6.99
CA ARG A 1 -2.80 0.40 -7.86
C ARG A 1 -2.45 0.03 -9.31
N ALA A 2 -1.46 -0.84 -9.57
CA ALA A 2 -1.06 -1.18 -10.95
C ALA A 2 -2.24 -1.67 -11.82
N ILE A 3 -3.08 -2.57 -11.28
CA ILE A 3 -4.29 -3.07 -11.93
C ILE A 3 -5.25 -1.92 -12.35
N VAL A 4 -5.56 -0.99 -11.43
CA VAL A 4 -6.42 0.18 -11.70
C VAL A 4 -5.88 0.98 -12.89
N ARG A 5 -4.58 1.30 -12.86
CA ARG A 5 -3.93 2.08 -13.92
C ARG A 5 -3.99 1.35 -15.26
N THR A 6 -3.63 0.07 -15.30
CA THR A 6 -3.67 -0.74 -16.52
C THR A 6 -5.07 -0.83 -17.11
N LEU A 7 -6.10 -1.07 -16.30
CA LEU A 7 -7.49 -1.13 -16.76
C LEU A 7 -7.99 0.22 -17.30
N ARG A 8 -7.59 1.33 -16.69
CA ARG A 8 -7.91 2.68 -17.19
C ARG A 8 -7.19 3.00 -18.49
N GLU A 9 -5.93 2.61 -18.63
CA GLU A 9 -5.18 2.70 -19.89
C GLU A 9 -5.83 1.84 -21.00
N LEU A 10 -6.50 0.76 -20.63
CA LEU A 10 -7.34 -0.07 -21.50
C LEU A 10 -8.75 0.52 -21.73
N GLY A 11 -9.03 1.73 -21.26
CA GLY A 11 -10.28 2.45 -21.47
C GLY A 11 -11.45 1.99 -20.59
N ARG A 12 -11.20 1.23 -19.52
CA ARG A 12 -12.25 0.73 -18.63
C ARG A 12 -12.55 1.71 -17.50
N ARG A 13 -13.83 1.85 -17.16
CA ARG A 13 -14.25 2.46 -15.90
C ARG A 13 -14.09 1.46 -14.78
N VAL A 14 -13.44 1.88 -13.71
CA VAL A 14 -13.12 1.01 -12.57
C VAL A 14 -13.34 1.76 -11.27
N VAL A 15 -13.94 1.09 -10.30
CA VAL A 15 -14.04 1.53 -8.91
C VAL A 15 -13.37 0.50 -8.00
N SER A 16 -12.63 0.96 -7.00
CA SER A 16 -12.10 0.09 -5.95
C SER A 16 -13.08 0.04 -4.78
N VAL A 17 -13.28 -1.13 -4.20
CA VAL A 17 -13.95 -1.31 -2.91
C VAL A 17 -12.91 -1.85 -1.95
N ARG A 18 -12.77 -1.22 -0.80
CA ARG A 18 -11.80 -1.61 0.20
C ARG A 18 -12.49 -1.87 1.53
N HIS A 19 -12.02 -2.88 2.24
CA HIS A 19 -12.46 -3.11 3.61
C HIS A 19 -12.16 -1.86 4.46
N PRO A 20 -13.14 -1.29 5.18
CA PRO A 20 -12.89 -0.13 6.03
C PRO A 20 -11.98 -0.53 7.19
N MET A 21 -11.11 0.39 7.61
CA MET A 21 -10.49 0.29 8.92
C MET A 21 -11.56 0.62 9.97
N PRO A 22 -11.67 -0.12 11.09
CA PRO A 22 -12.76 0.07 12.05
C PRO A 22 -12.53 1.26 12.98
N TYR A 23 -12.16 2.41 12.40
CA TYR A 23 -11.92 3.64 13.12
C TYR A 23 -13.20 4.49 13.16
N GLY A 24 -13.63 4.91 14.34
CA GLY A 24 -14.78 5.80 14.52
C GLY A 24 -16.13 5.06 14.57
N ASN A 25 -17.16 5.63 13.94
CA ASN A 25 -18.54 5.14 14.02
C ASN A 25 -18.96 4.44 12.72
N LEU A 26 -18.91 3.11 12.75
CA LEU A 26 -19.23 2.24 11.61
C LEU A 26 -20.63 2.45 11.04
N ALA A 27 -21.62 2.79 11.89
CA ALA A 27 -22.99 3.03 11.41
C ALA A 27 -23.06 4.29 10.55
N THR A 28 -22.30 5.34 10.90
CA THR A 28 -22.19 6.56 10.07
C THR A 28 -21.31 6.35 8.84
N GLN A 29 -20.41 5.38 8.88
CA GLN A 29 -19.51 4.98 7.81
C GLN A 29 -20.07 3.79 7.00
N ALA A 30 -21.39 3.59 6.99
CA ALA A 30 -22.02 2.47 6.28
C ALA A 30 -21.63 2.43 4.80
N VAL A 31 -21.59 3.59 4.14
CA VAL A 31 -21.09 3.76 2.77
C VAL A 31 -20.33 5.08 2.67
N GLN A 32 -19.09 5.00 2.21
CA GLN A 32 -18.23 6.14 1.92
C GLN A 32 -17.69 6.01 0.50
N ARG A 33 -17.68 7.13 -0.22
CA ARG A 33 -17.18 7.21 -1.60
C ARG A 33 -16.16 8.33 -1.66
N PHE A 34 -14.96 8.02 -2.13
CA PHE A 34 -13.87 8.98 -2.26
C PHE A 34 -13.45 9.08 -3.74
N ALA A 35 -13.62 10.27 -4.31
CA ALA A 35 -13.25 10.59 -5.68
C ALA A 35 -12.35 11.84 -5.77
N ALA A 36 -12.30 12.65 -4.73
CA ALA A 36 -11.43 13.82 -4.61
C ALA A 36 -10.78 13.88 -3.22
N LEU A 37 -9.67 14.63 -3.10
CA LEU A 37 -8.96 14.79 -1.82
C LEU A 37 -9.85 15.41 -0.73
N ASP A 38 -10.81 16.27 -1.11
CA ASP A 38 -11.77 16.87 -0.18
C ASP A 38 -12.68 15.84 0.49
N ASP A 39 -12.93 14.69 -0.15
CA ASP A 39 -13.71 13.60 0.45
C ASP A 39 -13.01 13.03 1.69
N LEU A 40 -11.67 13.04 1.71
CA LEU A 40 -10.88 12.58 2.86
C LEU A 40 -11.18 13.43 4.11
N ALA A 41 -11.20 14.76 3.95
CA ALA A 41 -11.53 15.67 5.04
C ALA A 41 -13.00 15.55 5.46
N LYS A 42 -13.92 15.47 4.49
CA LYS A 42 -15.36 15.30 4.72
C LYS A 42 -15.65 14.07 5.58
N HIS A 43 -14.95 12.97 5.32
CA HIS A 43 -15.13 11.70 6.03
C HIS A 43 -14.23 11.54 7.26
N ARG A 44 -13.41 12.55 7.59
CA ARG A 44 -12.52 12.57 8.76
C ARG A 44 -11.61 11.34 8.82
N VAL A 45 -11.03 10.96 7.68
CA VAL A 45 -10.14 9.79 7.62
C VAL A 45 -8.83 10.07 8.35
N THR A 46 -8.33 9.05 9.03
CA THR A 46 -7.03 9.05 9.73
C THR A 46 -5.85 9.04 8.75
N ILE A 47 -4.61 9.26 9.21
CA ILE A 47 -3.43 9.14 8.34
C ILE A 47 -3.31 7.74 7.71
N GLU A 48 -3.56 6.70 8.50
CA GLU A 48 -3.47 5.31 8.04
C GLU A 48 -4.51 5.01 6.95
N GLU A 49 -5.75 5.50 7.10
CA GLU A 49 -6.76 5.42 6.04
C GLU A 49 -6.38 6.24 4.81
N ARG A 50 -5.80 7.44 5.01
CA ARG A 50 -5.30 8.28 3.89
C ARG A 50 -4.19 7.58 3.12
N GLU A 51 -3.30 6.87 3.80
CA GLU A 51 -2.23 6.06 3.20
C GLU A 51 -2.75 5.04 2.19
N GLU A 52 -3.98 4.57 2.38
CA GLU A 52 -4.65 3.64 1.48
C GLU A 52 -5.52 4.33 0.42
N TYR A 53 -6.25 5.39 0.79
CA TYR A 53 -7.23 6.02 -0.10
C TYR A 53 -6.64 7.11 -1.01
N GLU A 54 -5.76 7.96 -0.49
CA GLU A 54 -5.22 9.09 -1.23
C GLU A 54 -4.43 8.65 -2.49
N PRO A 55 -3.60 7.60 -2.46
CA PRO A 55 -2.93 7.12 -3.67
C PRO A 55 -3.89 6.66 -4.77
N HIS A 56 -5.08 6.14 -4.42
CA HIS A 56 -6.10 5.76 -5.40
C HIS A 56 -6.71 7.00 -6.07
N ILE A 57 -7.06 8.01 -5.27
CA ILE A 57 -7.61 9.29 -5.75
C ILE A 57 -6.60 10.01 -6.65
N MET A 58 -5.33 10.05 -6.23
CA MET A 58 -4.24 10.67 -6.99
C MET A 58 -3.98 9.98 -8.33
N ALA A 59 -4.28 8.68 -8.45
CA ALA A 59 -4.24 7.93 -9.70
C ALA A 59 -5.51 8.12 -10.57
N GLY A 60 -6.43 9.00 -10.15
CA GLY A 60 -7.71 9.26 -10.82
C GLY A 60 -8.75 8.16 -10.61
N GLY A 61 -8.53 7.27 -9.64
CA GLY A 61 -9.46 6.22 -9.25
C GLY A 61 -10.51 6.71 -8.24
N VAL A 62 -11.61 5.98 -8.15
CA VAL A 62 -12.63 6.15 -7.12
C VAL A 62 -12.57 4.95 -6.20
N ILE A 63 -12.62 5.19 -4.90
CA ILE A 63 -12.60 4.15 -3.88
C ILE A 63 -13.84 4.26 -2.98
N TYR A 64 -14.47 3.12 -2.73
CA TYR A 64 -15.52 2.96 -1.75
C TYR A 64 -15.00 2.22 -0.53
N ALA A 65 -15.46 2.62 0.64
CA ALA A 65 -15.22 1.92 1.90
C ALA A 65 -16.48 2.00 2.77
N GLY A 66 -16.60 1.09 3.73
CA GLY A 66 -17.71 1.05 4.67
C GLY A 66 -18.15 -0.37 4.98
N VAL A 67 -19.10 -0.50 5.89
CA VAL A 67 -19.52 -1.81 6.44
C VAL A 67 -20.77 -2.39 5.75
N ASP A 68 -21.47 -1.61 4.93
CA ASP A 68 -22.66 -2.06 4.20
C ASP A 68 -22.31 -2.41 2.76
N TYR A 69 -21.76 -3.61 2.58
CA TYR A 69 -21.25 -4.09 1.29
C TYR A 69 -22.33 -4.23 0.22
N GLU A 70 -23.58 -4.52 0.58
CA GLU A 70 -24.67 -4.53 -0.41
C GLU A 70 -24.88 -3.12 -0.98
N ARG A 71 -25.00 -2.10 -0.12
CA ARG A 71 -25.19 -0.72 -0.58
C ARG A 71 -23.98 -0.16 -1.30
N ILE A 72 -22.77 -0.53 -0.87
CA ILE A 72 -21.53 -0.18 -1.57
C ILE A 72 -21.56 -0.78 -2.97
N LEU A 73 -21.85 -2.07 -3.10
CA LEU A 73 -21.91 -2.76 -4.40
C LEU A 73 -22.89 -2.07 -5.34
N ARG A 74 -24.11 -1.76 -4.89
CA ARG A 74 -25.11 -1.04 -5.71
C ARG A 74 -24.63 0.31 -6.22
N GLN A 75 -23.87 1.07 -5.41
CA GLN A 75 -23.33 2.36 -5.83
C GLN A 75 -22.13 2.20 -6.78
N ALA A 76 -21.26 1.24 -6.51
CA ALA A 76 -20.12 0.90 -7.34
C ALA A 76 -20.56 0.45 -8.75
N GLU A 77 -21.56 -0.44 -8.83
CA GLU A 77 -22.16 -0.94 -10.07
C GLU A 77 -22.74 0.18 -10.95
N ALA A 78 -23.30 1.23 -10.33
CA ALA A 78 -23.86 2.37 -11.06
C ALA A 78 -22.77 3.25 -11.69
N GLU A 79 -21.55 3.21 -11.16
CA GLU A 79 -20.45 4.09 -11.56
C GLU A 79 -19.48 3.43 -12.56
N ALA A 80 -19.27 2.11 -12.44
CA ALA A 80 -18.33 1.37 -13.25
C ALA A 80 -18.71 -0.10 -13.47
N GLY A 81 -18.39 -0.62 -14.65
CA GLY A 81 -18.52 -2.03 -15.00
C GLY A 81 -17.47 -2.97 -14.40
N LEU A 82 -16.40 -2.42 -13.81
CA LEU A 82 -15.37 -3.23 -13.15
C LEU A 82 -15.18 -2.74 -11.72
N ILE A 83 -15.25 -3.69 -10.80
CA ILE A 83 -15.00 -3.47 -9.38
C ILE A 83 -13.70 -4.17 -9.03
N ILE A 84 -12.80 -3.46 -8.35
CA ILE A 84 -11.62 -4.07 -7.74
C ILE A 84 -11.89 -4.21 -6.26
N TRP A 85 -11.87 -5.43 -5.73
CA TRP A 85 -11.81 -5.67 -4.30
C TRP A 85 -10.37 -5.53 -3.81
N ASP A 86 -10.10 -4.48 -3.04
CA ASP A 86 -8.83 -4.30 -2.37
C ASP A 86 -8.88 -4.91 -0.96
N GLY A 87 -8.30 -6.10 -0.84
CA GLY A 87 -8.24 -6.86 0.42
C GLY A 87 -7.19 -6.35 1.43
N GLY A 88 -6.47 -5.25 1.15
CA GLY A 88 -5.48 -4.70 2.08
C GLY A 88 -4.42 -5.73 2.52
N ASN A 89 -4.27 -5.93 3.83
CA ASN A 89 -3.23 -6.77 4.46
C ASN A 89 -3.54 -8.28 4.49
N ASN A 90 -4.27 -8.79 3.49
CA ASN A 90 -4.80 -10.16 3.34
C ASN A 90 -6.22 -10.33 3.88
N ASP A 91 -7.22 -9.80 3.19
CA ASP A 91 -8.63 -10.16 3.40
C ASP A 91 -9.16 -11.02 2.24
N MET A 92 -10.35 -11.59 2.43
CA MET A 92 -11.11 -12.27 1.39
C MET A 92 -12.18 -11.33 0.81
N PRO A 93 -12.49 -11.44 -0.48
CA PRO A 93 -13.56 -10.66 -1.10
C PRO A 93 -14.93 -11.08 -0.59
N PHE A 94 -15.78 -10.09 -0.30
CA PHE A 94 -17.19 -10.33 0.06
C PHE A 94 -18.09 -10.41 -1.17
N TYR A 95 -17.55 -10.02 -2.33
CA TYR A 95 -18.13 -10.25 -3.63
C TYR A 95 -17.46 -11.47 -4.27
N ARG A 96 -18.18 -12.19 -5.12
CA ARG A 96 -17.57 -13.28 -5.88
C ARG A 96 -16.67 -12.68 -6.97
N PRO A 97 -15.35 -12.92 -6.96
CA PRO A 97 -14.47 -12.42 -8.00
C PRO A 97 -14.53 -13.28 -9.26
N ASP A 98 -14.38 -12.63 -10.41
CA ASP A 98 -14.20 -13.25 -11.73
C ASP A 98 -12.71 -13.42 -12.08
N LEU A 99 -11.84 -12.64 -11.43
CA LEU A 99 -10.39 -12.77 -11.45
C LEU A 99 -9.88 -12.56 -10.02
N TRP A 100 -8.90 -13.35 -9.57
CA TRP A 100 -8.37 -13.28 -8.20
C TRP A 100 -6.86 -13.20 -8.28
N VAL A 101 -6.30 -12.07 -7.87
CA VAL A 101 -4.85 -11.82 -7.91
C VAL A 101 -4.31 -11.80 -6.49
N THR A 102 -3.38 -12.72 -6.19
CA THR A 102 -2.73 -12.83 -4.88
C THR A 102 -1.28 -12.40 -4.99
N VAL A 103 -0.89 -11.39 -4.22
CA VAL A 103 0.50 -10.92 -4.14
C VAL A 103 1.24 -11.72 -3.06
N ILE A 104 2.42 -12.24 -3.40
CA ILE A 104 3.25 -13.05 -2.51
C ILE A 104 4.59 -12.33 -2.33
N ASP A 105 5.01 -12.15 -1.08
CA ASP A 105 6.32 -11.62 -0.72
C ASP A 105 7.28 -12.78 -0.41
N PRO A 106 8.30 -13.06 -1.25
CA PRO A 106 9.25 -14.15 -1.03
C PRO A 106 10.04 -14.04 0.28
N HIS A 107 10.22 -12.84 0.83
CA HIS A 107 10.88 -12.68 2.14
C HIS A 107 10.12 -13.38 3.27
N ARG A 108 8.84 -13.69 3.03
CA ARG A 108 7.88 -14.30 3.96
C ARG A 108 7.20 -15.52 3.32
N ALA A 109 7.98 -16.35 2.63
CA ALA A 109 7.49 -17.44 1.79
C ALA A 109 6.45 -18.38 2.44
N ASP A 110 6.56 -18.63 3.74
CA ASP A 110 5.69 -19.53 4.51
C ASP A 110 4.46 -18.84 5.12
N HIS A 111 4.35 -17.51 5.08
CA HIS A 111 3.22 -16.77 5.66
C HIS A 111 1.89 -17.14 4.99
N GLY A 112 1.94 -17.50 3.71
CA GLY A 112 0.80 -18.00 2.94
C GLY A 112 0.11 -19.22 3.56
N LEU A 113 0.81 -19.98 4.41
CA LEU A 113 0.28 -21.18 5.08
C LEU A 113 0.09 -21.02 6.59
N ARG A 114 0.55 -19.90 7.16
CA ARG A 114 0.61 -19.71 8.63
C ARG A 114 -0.41 -18.72 9.16
N TYR A 115 -0.81 -17.74 8.34
CA TYR A 115 -1.71 -16.68 8.77
C TYR A 115 -3.00 -16.74 7.98
N PHE A 116 -4.13 -16.86 8.67
CA PHE A 116 -5.45 -16.71 8.06
C PHE A 116 -5.67 -15.23 7.64
N PRO A 117 -6.25 -14.95 6.46
CA PRO A 117 -6.80 -15.85 5.44
C PRO A 117 -5.85 -16.19 4.28
N SER A 118 -4.53 -16.07 4.45
CA SER A 118 -3.55 -16.21 3.36
C SER A 118 -3.65 -17.53 2.59
N GLU A 119 -3.94 -18.65 3.26
CA GLU A 119 -4.08 -19.94 2.56
C GLU A 119 -5.30 -19.95 1.63
N VAL A 120 -6.38 -19.26 2.00
CA VAL A 120 -7.54 -19.10 1.12
C VAL A 120 -7.15 -18.29 -0.11
N ASN A 121 -6.40 -17.20 0.07
CA ASN A 121 -5.88 -16.41 -1.04
C ASN A 121 -4.95 -17.22 -1.96
N LEU A 122 -4.15 -18.15 -1.43
CA LEU A 122 -3.34 -19.04 -2.25
C LEU A 122 -4.21 -20.01 -3.07
N ARG A 123 -5.20 -20.63 -2.44
CA ARG A 123 -6.06 -21.64 -3.07
C ARG A 123 -7.01 -21.05 -4.11
N MET A 124 -7.48 -19.82 -3.89
CA MET A 124 -8.47 -19.17 -4.76
C MET A 124 -7.86 -18.34 -5.90
N ALA A 125 -6.55 -18.09 -5.87
CA ALA A 125 -5.88 -17.25 -6.85
C ALA A 125 -6.02 -17.79 -8.28
N HIS A 126 -6.36 -16.92 -9.21
CA HIS A 126 -6.13 -17.17 -10.63
C HIS A 126 -4.71 -16.76 -11.04
N VAL A 127 -4.12 -15.82 -10.30
CA VAL A 127 -2.80 -15.23 -10.59
C VAL A 127 -2.02 -15.05 -9.28
N PHE A 128 -0.78 -15.51 -9.27
CA PHE A 128 0.22 -15.18 -8.27
C PHE A 128 1.15 -14.09 -8.79
N VAL A 129 1.34 -13.03 -8.02
CA VAL A 129 2.36 -12.01 -8.25
C VAL A 129 3.43 -12.13 -7.18
N PHE A 130 4.56 -12.74 -7.51
CA PHE A 130 5.73 -12.82 -6.62
C PHE A 130 6.44 -11.48 -6.67
N ASN A 131 6.26 -10.64 -5.65
CA ASN A 131 6.79 -9.28 -5.62
C ASN A 131 8.02 -9.17 -4.71
N LYS A 132 8.94 -8.27 -5.02
CA LYS A 132 10.25 -8.06 -4.34
C LYS A 132 11.31 -9.12 -4.64
N VAL A 133 11.18 -9.84 -5.76
CA VAL A 133 12.12 -10.92 -6.15
C VAL A 133 13.56 -10.43 -6.34
N GLU A 134 13.76 -9.14 -6.63
CA GLU A 134 15.07 -8.50 -6.80
C GLU A 134 15.85 -8.31 -5.50
N THR A 135 15.16 -8.37 -4.35
CA THR A 135 15.78 -8.24 -3.03
C THR A 135 15.77 -9.52 -2.21
N ALA A 136 14.93 -10.49 -2.58
CA ALA A 136 14.88 -11.80 -1.95
C ALA A 136 16.01 -12.71 -2.45
N SER A 137 16.43 -13.67 -1.62
CA SER A 137 17.35 -14.71 -2.07
C SER A 137 16.66 -15.66 -3.06
N PHE A 138 17.45 -16.31 -3.92
CA PHE A 138 16.94 -17.34 -4.82
C PHE A 138 16.16 -18.43 -4.06
N GLU A 139 16.67 -18.88 -2.91
CA GLU A 139 16.03 -19.88 -2.06
C GLU A 139 14.65 -19.42 -1.53
N GLN A 140 14.54 -18.13 -1.16
CA GLN A 140 13.27 -17.54 -0.71
C GLN A 140 12.24 -17.50 -1.83
N VAL A 141 12.64 -17.09 -3.04
CA VAL A 141 11.77 -17.04 -4.23
C VAL A 141 11.28 -18.43 -4.60
N GLU A 142 12.19 -19.41 -4.69
CA GLU A 142 11.83 -20.78 -5.04
C GLU A 142 10.94 -21.41 -3.97
N ARG A 143 11.20 -21.14 -2.67
CA ARG A 143 10.36 -21.64 -1.60
C ARG A 143 8.94 -21.07 -1.66
N ALA A 144 8.80 -19.77 -1.91
CA ALA A 144 7.50 -19.14 -2.06
C ALA A 144 6.73 -19.74 -3.24
N ARG A 145 7.41 -19.95 -4.37
CA ARG A 145 6.83 -20.55 -5.58
C ARG A 145 6.38 -22.00 -5.35
N GLU A 146 7.23 -22.81 -4.72
CA GLU A 146 6.92 -24.21 -4.38
C GLU A 146 5.65 -24.29 -3.52
N LEU A 147 5.56 -23.46 -2.47
CA LEU A 147 4.43 -23.45 -1.55
C LEU A 147 3.14 -22.98 -2.24
N ALA A 148 3.21 -21.92 -3.04
CA ALA A 148 2.07 -21.37 -3.76
C ALA A 148 1.52 -22.37 -4.79
N LEU A 149 2.40 -22.96 -5.63
CA LEU A 149 2.00 -23.94 -6.64
C LEU A 149 1.56 -25.28 -6.05
N ARG A 150 2.04 -25.63 -4.85
CA ARG A 150 1.50 -26.77 -4.11
C ARG A 150 0.06 -26.52 -3.63
N ALA A 151 -0.27 -25.28 -3.27
CA ALA A 151 -1.61 -24.90 -2.87
C ALA A 151 -2.56 -24.78 -4.08
N ASN A 152 -2.07 -24.24 -5.19
CA ASN A 152 -2.81 -24.09 -6.44
C ASN A 152 -1.87 -24.17 -7.67
N PRO A 153 -1.82 -25.31 -8.37
CA PRO A 153 -0.93 -25.51 -9.51
C PRO A 153 -1.40 -24.81 -10.80
N ASP A 154 -2.66 -24.37 -10.86
CA ASP A 154 -3.28 -23.82 -12.07
C ASP A 154 -3.13 -22.29 -12.19
N ALA A 155 -2.67 -21.62 -11.13
CA ALA A 155 -2.51 -20.17 -11.10
C ALA A 155 -1.36 -19.68 -12.00
N VAL A 156 -1.61 -18.61 -12.76
CA VAL A 156 -0.59 -17.93 -13.56
C VAL A 156 0.41 -17.24 -12.62
N CYS A 157 1.71 -17.42 -12.85
CA CYS A 157 2.75 -16.78 -12.04
C CYS A 157 3.35 -15.56 -12.77
N ILE A 158 3.48 -14.45 -12.05
CA ILE A 158 4.14 -13.22 -12.50
C ILE A 158 5.24 -12.90 -11.50
N ASP A 159 6.46 -12.67 -11.99
CA ASP A 159 7.56 -12.18 -11.18
C ASP A 159 7.59 -10.65 -11.23
N ALA A 160 7.81 -10.01 -10.08
CA ALA A 160 7.81 -8.57 -9.99
C ALA A 160 8.82 -8.06 -8.94
N ALA A 161 9.37 -6.89 -9.24
CA ALA A 161 10.15 -6.08 -8.35
C ALA A 161 9.34 -4.91 -7.79
N SER A 162 9.83 -4.36 -6.69
CA SER A 162 9.38 -3.07 -6.16
C SER A 162 10.57 -2.13 -6.03
N PRO A 163 11.11 -1.61 -7.14
CA PRO A 163 12.20 -0.65 -7.09
C PRO A 163 11.77 0.64 -6.38
N ILE A 164 12.75 1.23 -5.70
CA ILE A 164 12.60 2.51 -5.00
C ILE A 164 12.85 3.65 -5.98
N PHE A 165 11.96 4.63 -5.97
CA PHE A 165 12.08 5.88 -6.71
C PHE A 165 12.17 7.07 -5.76
N VAL A 166 13.14 7.95 -6.03
CA VAL A 166 13.33 9.23 -5.36
C VAL A 166 13.62 10.28 -6.44
N ASP A 167 12.83 11.35 -6.49
CA ASP A 167 12.86 12.33 -7.58
C ASP A 167 14.21 13.06 -7.70
N ASP A 168 14.83 13.42 -6.57
CA ASP A 168 16.17 14.00 -6.49
C ASP A 168 17.08 13.18 -5.57
N SER A 169 17.36 11.94 -5.99
CA SER A 169 18.20 11.02 -5.22
C SER A 169 19.63 11.55 -4.96
N ALA A 170 20.13 12.47 -5.78
CA ALA A 170 21.48 13.04 -5.62
C ALA A 170 21.60 13.90 -4.36
N ALA A 171 20.51 14.55 -3.94
CA ALA A 171 20.47 15.38 -2.73
C ALA A 171 20.64 14.57 -1.43
N ILE A 172 20.48 13.24 -1.46
CA ILE A 172 20.67 12.37 -0.28
C ILE A 172 22.17 12.21 0.06
N ARG A 173 23.04 12.26 -0.94
CA ARG A 173 24.45 11.92 -0.77
C ARG A 173 25.13 12.91 0.18
N GLY A 174 25.80 12.39 1.20
CA GLY A 174 26.54 13.22 2.15
C GLY A 174 25.70 13.85 3.25
N GLN A 175 24.38 13.62 3.28
CA GLN A 175 23.47 14.23 4.24
C GLN A 175 23.16 13.31 5.42
N ARG A 176 22.92 13.91 6.59
CA ARG A 176 22.28 13.23 7.72
C ARG A 176 20.78 13.29 7.50
N VAL A 177 20.13 12.14 7.41
CA VAL A 177 18.73 12.05 7.01
C VAL A 177 17.84 11.60 8.16
N LEU A 178 16.67 12.20 8.30
CA LEU A 178 15.57 11.63 9.09
C LEU A 178 14.71 10.77 8.14
N VAL A 179 14.51 9.51 8.50
CA VAL A 179 13.65 8.59 7.74
C VAL A 179 12.30 8.44 8.43
N ILE A 180 11.23 8.72 7.68
CA ILE A 180 9.84 8.51 8.12
C ILE A 180 9.26 7.34 7.33
N GLU A 181 8.75 6.32 8.01
CA GLU A 181 8.13 5.14 7.41
C GLU A 181 6.68 4.99 7.87
N ASP A 182 5.96 4.13 7.14
CA ASP A 182 4.64 3.64 7.50
C ASP A 182 4.62 3.03 8.93
N GLY A 183 3.73 3.56 9.78
CA GLY A 183 3.66 3.24 11.22
C GLY A 183 3.45 1.75 11.50
N PRO A 184 2.39 1.11 10.96
CA PRO A 184 2.15 -0.33 11.09
C PRO A 184 3.34 -1.21 10.70
N THR A 185 4.04 -0.87 9.61
CA THR A 185 5.20 -1.64 9.12
C THR A 185 6.29 -1.77 10.18
N VAL A 186 6.58 -0.69 10.92
CA VAL A 186 7.71 -0.63 11.86
C VAL A 186 7.33 -0.80 13.35
N THR A 187 6.03 -0.79 13.66
CA THR A 187 5.51 -1.01 15.03
C THR A 187 4.98 -2.42 15.24
N HIS A 188 4.31 -3.00 14.25
CA HIS A 188 3.63 -4.30 14.35
C HIS A 188 4.01 -5.30 13.25
N GLY A 189 4.64 -4.85 12.17
CA GLY A 189 4.94 -5.67 10.99
C GLY A 189 6.20 -6.53 11.07
N GLU A 190 6.86 -6.64 12.23
CA GLU A 190 8.12 -7.39 12.45
C GLU A 190 9.33 -6.90 11.60
N MET A 191 9.18 -5.81 10.84
CA MET A 191 10.25 -5.23 10.00
C MET A 191 10.97 -4.10 10.71
N LYS A 192 12.31 -4.19 10.78
CA LYS A 192 13.18 -3.18 11.42
C LYS A 192 13.59 -2.02 10.51
N TYR A 193 13.29 -2.10 9.21
CA TYR A 193 13.62 -1.07 8.22
C TYR A 193 12.69 -1.18 7.01
N GLY A 194 12.42 -0.03 6.35
CA GLY A 194 11.55 0.08 5.17
C GLY A 194 12.22 0.78 3.98
N ALA A 195 11.42 1.43 3.14
CA ALA A 195 11.86 2.00 1.87
C ALA A 195 12.84 3.15 2.03
N GLY A 196 12.56 4.05 2.97
CA GLY A 196 13.36 5.22 3.26
C GLY A 196 14.72 4.85 3.82
N TRP A 197 14.79 3.78 4.64
CA TRP A 197 16.07 3.26 5.11
C TRP A 197 16.94 2.71 3.97
N VAL A 198 16.32 1.93 3.07
CA VAL A 198 17.02 1.40 1.90
C VAL A 198 17.45 2.54 0.97
N ALA A 199 16.61 3.57 0.78
CA ALA A 199 16.96 4.76 0.00
C ALA A 199 18.15 5.53 0.59
N ALA A 200 18.12 5.79 1.90
CA ALA A 200 19.19 6.47 2.62
C ALA A 200 20.55 5.78 2.39
N ARG A 201 20.59 4.46 2.56
CA ARG A 201 21.81 3.68 2.33
C ARG A 201 22.23 3.63 0.86
N ARG A 202 21.28 3.36 -0.05
CA ARG A 202 21.55 3.21 -1.48
C ARG A 202 22.10 4.48 -2.11
N PHE A 203 21.61 5.65 -1.68
CA PHE A 203 21.98 6.94 -2.25
C PHE A 203 23.07 7.68 -1.47
N GLY A 204 23.60 7.07 -0.39
CA GLY A 204 24.82 7.51 0.28
C GLY A 204 24.61 8.61 1.32
N ALA A 205 23.52 8.55 2.08
CA ALA A 205 23.39 9.33 3.31
C ALA A 205 24.55 9.01 4.26
N THR A 206 25.06 10.01 4.98
CA THR A 206 26.15 9.82 5.97
C THR A 206 25.64 9.18 7.24
N GLU A 207 24.38 9.43 7.59
CA GLU A 207 23.76 8.98 8.82
C GLU A 207 22.23 8.93 8.64
N VAL A 208 21.58 7.92 9.23
CA VAL A 208 20.14 7.99 9.53
C VAL A 208 20.01 8.44 10.97
N VAL A 209 19.55 9.67 11.18
CA VAL A 209 19.47 10.33 12.50
C VAL A 209 18.40 9.65 13.33
N ASP A 210 18.76 9.23 14.55
CA ASP A 210 17.81 8.68 15.51
C ASP A 210 16.89 9.78 16.06
N PRO A 211 15.58 9.76 15.77
CA PRO A 211 14.65 10.79 16.22
C PRO A 211 14.22 10.62 17.69
N ARG A 212 14.49 9.48 18.34
CA ARG A 212 13.98 9.16 19.69
C ARG A 212 14.31 10.21 20.75
N PRO A 213 15.51 10.82 20.80
CA PRO A 213 15.83 11.88 21.76
C PRO A 213 15.01 13.17 21.56
N TYR A 214 14.39 13.32 20.39
CA TYR A 214 13.67 14.52 19.96
C TYR A 214 12.15 14.32 19.91
N ALA A 215 11.69 13.07 20.10
CA ALA A 215 10.29 12.70 20.08
C ALA A 215 9.50 13.41 21.19
N VAL A 216 8.29 13.87 20.86
CA VAL A 216 7.38 14.53 21.80
C VAL A 216 6.01 13.84 21.83
N GLY A 217 5.28 14.06 22.94
CA GLY A 217 3.90 13.61 23.10
C GLY A 217 3.69 12.15 22.72
N SER A 218 2.69 11.92 21.87
CA SER A 218 2.30 10.59 21.38
C SER A 218 3.40 9.84 20.63
N ILE A 219 4.36 10.53 20.00
CA ILE A 219 5.49 9.88 19.33
C ILE A 219 6.48 9.31 20.35
N ALA A 220 6.74 10.06 21.43
CA ALA A 220 7.58 9.57 22.53
C ALA A 220 6.95 8.35 23.22
N GLU A 221 5.62 8.39 23.43
CA GLU A 221 4.86 7.25 23.95
C GLU A 221 4.93 6.04 23.02
N THR A 222 4.86 6.25 21.70
CA THR A 222 4.99 5.19 20.70
C THR A 222 6.35 4.50 20.81
N TYR A 223 7.45 5.25 20.92
CA TYR A 223 8.78 4.65 21.12
C TYR A 223 8.92 3.91 22.45
N ALA A 224 8.28 4.39 23.52
CA ALA A 224 8.26 3.68 24.80
C ALA A 224 7.51 2.34 24.69
N LYS A 225 6.43 2.31 23.92
CA LYS A 225 5.63 1.09 23.67
C LYS A 225 6.33 0.11 22.72
N TYR A 226 7.04 0.62 21.72
CA TYR A 226 7.76 -0.15 20.70
C TYR A 226 9.26 0.21 20.69
N PRO A 227 10.04 -0.22 21.69
CA PRO A 227 11.44 0.17 21.82
C PRO A 227 12.34 -0.35 20.67
N GLU A 228 11.88 -1.39 19.97
CA GLU A 228 12.60 -2.04 18.87
C GLU A 228 12.50 -1.29 17.52
N THR A 229 11.68 -0.24 17.41
CA THR A 229 11.51 0.54 16.16
C THR A 229 12.81 1.19 15.67
N GLY A 230 13.75 1.48 16.59
CA GLY A 230 15.08 2.00 16.24
C GLY A 230 15.06 3.44 15.71
N ALA A 231 15.92 3.75 14.74
CA ALA A 231 16.16 5.10 14.22
C ALA A 231 15.17 5.53 13.11
N ILE A 232 14.02 4.87 13.02
CA ILE A 232 12.97 5.20 12.06
C ILE A 232 11.86 5.94 12.78
N LEU A 233 11.37 7.04 12.19
CA LEU A 233 10.18 7.74 12.66
C LEU A 233 8.91 7.08 12.13
N PRO A 234 8.08 6.43 12.97
CA PRO A 234 6.78 5.92 12.52
C PRO A 234 5.83 7.08 12.24
N ALA A 235 5.21 7.08 11.06
CA ALA A 235 4.11 8.00 10.76
C ALA A 235 2.87 7.60 11.56
N MET A 236 2.68 8.25 12.71
CA MET A 236 1.50 8.09 13.57
C MET A 236 0.65 9.36 13.48
N GLY A 237 -0.67 9.22 13.33
CA GLY A 237 -1.54 10.39 13.26
C GLY A 237 -3.01 10.07 13.10
N TYR A 238 -3.65 9.71 14.20
CA TYR A 238 -5.08 9.47 14.29
C TYR A 238 -5.87 10.70 14.79
N SER A 239 -5.19 11.75 15.24
CA SER A 239 -5.78 13.00 15.75
C SER A 239 -4.91 14.21 15.45
N ASP A 240 -5.50 15.42 15.50
CA ASP A 240 -4.80 16.69 15.29
C ASP A 240 -3.59 16.85 16.22
N GLN A 241 -3.70 16.38 17.46
CA GLN A 241 -2.59 16.40 18.42
C GLN A 241 -1.44 15.50 17.98
N GLN A 242 -1.73 14.30 17.47
CA GLN A 242 -0.69 13.39 16.98
C GLN A 242 0.00 13.93 15.73
N ILE A 243 -0.74 14.63 14.85
CA ILE A 243 -0.16 15.34 13.70
C ILE A 243 0.80 16.43 14.18
N ALA A 244 0.39 17.22 15.18
CA ALA A 244 1.23 18.26 15.77
C ALA A 244 2.49 17.67 16.46
N ASP A 245 2.35 16.57 17.19
CA ASP A 245 3.48 15.87 17.82
C ASP A 245 4.45 15.30 16.77
N LEU A 246 3.94 14.76 15.66
CA LEU A 246 4.73 14.28 14.53
C LEU A 246 5.51 15.43 13.89
N GLN A 247 4.85 16.56 13.60
CA GLN A 247 5.48 17.76 13.06
C GLN A 247 6.60 18.26 13.96
N GLU A 248 6.33 18.42 15.26
CA GLU A 248 7.31 18.91 16.21
C GLU A 248 8.50 17.96 16.35
N THR A 249 8.26 16.64 16.34
CA THR A 249 9.34 15.63 16.35
C THR A 249 10.23 15.74 15.11
N ILE A 250 9.64 15.90 13.92
CA ILE A 250 10.38 16.10 12.66
C ILE A 250 11.23 17.38 12.75
N ASN A 251 10.65 18.47 13.24
CA ASN A 251 11.31 19.77 13.29
C ASN A 251 12.44 19.81 14.34
N ARG A 252 12.31 19.10 15.47
CA ARG A 252 13.36 18.98 16.48
C ARG A 252 14.52 18.06 16.09
N THR A 253 14.28 17.07 15.25
CA THR A 253 15.31 16.11 14.87
C THR A 253 16.39 16.79 14.01
N PRO A 254 17.68 16.76 14.38
CA PRO A 254 18.74 17.53 13.73
C PRO A 254 19.26 16.84 12.46
N ALA A 255 18.37 16.62 11.51
CA ALA A 255 18.68 16.12 10.17
C ALA A 255 18.83 17.27 9.17
N ASP A 256 19.61 17.03 8.12
CA ASP A 256 19.81 17.96 7.00
C ASP A 256 18.72 17.78 5.92
N LEU A 257 18.09 16.60 5.89
CA LEU A 257 17.09 16.19 4.91
C LEU A 257 16.09 15.19 5.52
N VAL A 258 14.82 15.28 5.14
CA VAL A 258 13.77 14.32 5.54
C VAL A 258 13.41 13.41 4.36
N LEU A 259 13.43 12.10 4.58
CA LEU A 259 12.95 11.10 3.63
C LEU A 259 11.57 10.61 4.05
N ILE A 260 10.56 10.94 3.26
CA ILE A 260 9.16 10.57 3.48
C ILE A 260 8.88 9.29 2.67
N ALA A 261 8.91 8.14 3.34
CA ALA A 261 8.66 6.82 2.77
C ALA A 261 7.25 6.27 3.05
N THR A 262 6.35 7.10 3.54
CA THR A 262 4.92 6.79 3.70
C THR A 262 4.19 6.71 2.35
N PRO A 263 3.07 5.97 2.25
CA PRO A 263 2.23 5.96 1.04
C PRO A 263 1.73 7.35 0.60
N ILE A 264 1.43 8.26 1.54
CA ILE A 264 1.03 9.65 1.24
C ILE A 264 2.14 10.67 1.44
N ASP A 265 2.03 11.82 0.77
CA ASP A 265 2.93 12.93 1.00
C ASP A 265 2.59 13.66 2.31
N LEU A 266 3.33 13.36 3.38
CA LEU A 266 3.10 13.97 4.71
C LEU A 266 3.20 15.49 4.70
N ARG A 267 3.85 16.12 3.71
CA ARG A 267 3.90 17.59 3.57
C ARG A 267 2.52 18.22 3.36
N ARG A 268 1.49 17.42 3.07
CA ARG A 268 0.09 17.85 3.00
C ARG A 268 -0.58 17.97 4.35
N LEU A 269 0.04 17.41 5.41
CA LEU A 269 -0.52 17.31 6.76
C LEU A 269 0.36 17.99 7.81
N VAL A 270 1.68 18.03 7.60
CA VAL A 270 2.64 18.65 8.51
C VAL A 270 3.53 19.65 7.78
N GLU A 271 3.89 20.72 8.48
CA GLU A 271 4.87 21.70 8.04
C GLU A 271 6.28 21.27 8.45
N ILE A 272 7.07 20.82 7.48
CA ILE A 272 8.44 20.38 7.66
C ILE A 272 9.38 21.54 7.34
N ASP A 273 10.18 21.97 8.33
CA ASP A 273 11.10 23.11 8.22
C ASP A 273 12.43 22.79 7.51
N LYS A 274 12.56 21.55 7.02
CA LYS A 274 13.73 20.99 6.34
C LYS A 274 13.40 20.61 4.90
N PRO A 275 14.41 20.54 4.00
CA PRO A 275 14.24 19.87 2.72
C PRO A 275 13.68 18.46 2.92
N ALA A 276 12.73 18.07 2.08
CA ALA A 276 12.06 16.78 2.18
C ALA A 276 11.85 16.13 0.81
N LEU A 277 12.23 14.85 0.70
CA LEU A 277 12.09 14.04 -0.51
C LEU A 277 11.09 12.90 -0.28
N ARG A 278 10.37 12.56 -1.35
CA ARG A 278 9.46 11.41 -1.38
C ARG A 278 10.23 10.17 -1.80
N VAL A 279 10.07 9.10 -1.03
CA VAL A 279 10.53 7.76 -1.38
C VAL A 279 9.31 6.93 -1.74
N ARG A 280 9.29 6.39 -2.96
CA ARG A 280 8.13 5.67 -3.51
C ARG A 280 8.52 4.27 -3.97
N TYR A 281 7.56 3.35 -3.89
CA TYR A 281 7.61 2.05 -4.55
C TYR A 281 6.65 2.02 -5.73
N GLU A 282 7.11 1.45 -6.84
CA GLU A 282 6.23 1.07 -7.94
C GLU A 282 6.45 -0.40 -8.28
N LEU A 283 5.36 -1.09 -8.62
CA LEU A 283 5.44 -2.46 -9.14
C LEU A 283 6.11 -2.43 -10.51
N GLN A 284 7.14 -3.25 -10.68
CA GLN A 284 7.80 -3.48 -11.95
C GLN A 284 7.81 -4.97 -12.25
N GLU A 285 7.10 -5.39 -13.29
CA GLU A 285 7.04 -6.80 -13.68
C GLU A 285 8.34 -7.22 -14.39
N ILE A 286 8.74 -8.48 -14.19
CA ILE A 286 9.95 -9.05 -14.75
C ILE A 286 9.55 -10.20 -15.67
N GLY A 287 9.87 -10.04 -16.95
CA GLY A 287 9.57 -11.06 -17.97
C GLY A 287 8.09 -11.11 -18.34
N GLU A 288 7.62 -12.30 -18.69
CA GLU A 288 6.25 -12.58 -19.10
C GLU A 288 5.70 -13.80 -18.35
N PRO A 289 4.37 -13.90 -18.13
CA PRO A 289 3.34 -12.94 -18.54
C PRO A 289 3.28 -11.69 -17.63
N THR A 290 2.70 -10.62 -18.16
CA THR A 290 2.41 -9.37 -17.43
C THR A 290 0.94 -9.31 -17.01
N LEU A 291 0.63 -8.55 -15.97
CA LEU A 291 -0.69 -8.11 -15.53
C LEU A 291 -1.47 -7.52 -16.70
N ARG A 292 -0.83 -6.74 -17.58
CA ARG A 292 -1.50 -6.25 -18.79
C ARG A 292 -2.00 -7.39 -19.67
N GLN A 293 -1.15 -8.37 -20.00
CA GLN A 293 -1.55 -9.53 -20.81
C GLN A 293 -2.65 -10.37 -20.12
N VAL A 294 -2.55 -10.55 -18.80
CA VAL A 294 -3.56 -11.26 -17.99
C VAL A 294 -4.90 -10.51 -18.02
N LEU A 295 -4.89 -9.21 -17.76
CA LEU A 295 -6.10 -8.38 -17.73
C LEU A 295 -6.74 -8.29 -19.13
N GLU A 296 -5.95 -8.13 -20.20
CA GLU A 296 -6.47 -8.16 -21.57
C GLU A 296 -7.12 -9.51 -21.92
N SER A 297 -6.52 -10.62 -21.48
CA SER A 297 -7.08 -11.97 -21.68
C SER A 297 -8.39 -12.15 -20.90
N PHE A 298 -8.42 -11.69 -19.66
CA PHE A 298 -9.63 -11.68 -18.82
C PHE A 298 -10.76 -10.87 -19.46
N LEU A 299 -10.49 -9.64 -19.90
CA LEU A 299 -11.51 -8.78 -20.52
C LEU A 299 -12.09 -9.38 -21.81
N LYS A 300 -11.25 -10.06 -22.61
CA LYS A 300 -11.67 -10.79 -23.81
C LYS A 300 -12.60 -11.97 -23.46
N GLN A 301 -12.28 -12.73 -22.42
CA GLN A 301 -13.09 -13.88 -21.97
C GLN A 301 -14.46 -13.44 -21.44
N GLN A 302 -14.55 -12.29 -20.78
CA GLN A 302 -15.80 -11.72 -20.28
C GLN A 302 -16.71 -11.14 -21.39
N GLY A 303 -16.26 -11.14 -22.65
CA GLY A 303 -17.02 -10.61 -23.79
C GLY A 303 -17.28 -9.10 -23.68
N THR A 304 -16.46 -8.38 -22.92
CA THR A 304 -16.73 -6.97 -22.62
C THR A 304 -16.12 -6.05 -23.68
N GLU A 305 -16.92 -5.61 -24.65
CA GLU A 305 -16.57 -4.45 -25.47
C GLU A 305 -16.55 -3.18 -24.58
N PRO A 306 -15.74 -2.14 -24.89
CA PRO A 306 -15.64 -0.92 -24.09
C PRO A 306 -16.98 -0.20 -23.82
N ALA A 307 -18.04 -0.51 -24.58
CA ALA A 307 -19.36 0.09 -24.47
C ALA A 307 -20.44 -0.84 -23.85
N GLN A 308 -20.14 -2.12 -23.61
CA GLN A 308 -21.03 -3.08 -22.95
C GLN A 308 -20.32 -3.64 -21.70
N GLU A 309 -20.45 -2.89 -20.62
CA GLU A 309 -19.88 -3.24 -19.33
C GLU A 309 -20.75 -4.31 -18.65
N THR A 310 -20.47 -5.60 -18.92
CA THR A 310 -20.84 -6.68 -18.00
C THR A 310 -20.08 -6.44 -16.70
N LEU A 311 -20.79 -6.46 -15.57
CA LEU A 311 -20.16 -6.31 -14.26
C LEU A 311 -19.13 -7.42 -14.05
N SER A 312 -17.91 -7.06 -13.66
CA SER A 312 -16.93 -8.04 -13.17
C SER A 312 -16.18 -7.54 -11.95
N VAL A 313 -15.78 -8.49 -11.10
CA VAL A 313 -15.02 -8.23 -9.88
C VAL A 313 -13.61 -8.83 -10.00
N ILE A 314 -12.60 -8.02 -9.71
CA ILE A 314 -11.18 -8.41 -9.64
C ILE A 314 -10.69 -8.34 -8.20
#